data_AF-A0A1X2GHF6-F1
#
_entry.id   AF-A0A1X2GHF6-F1
#
_cell.length_a   1.000
_cell.length_b   1.000
_cell.length_c   1.000
_cell.angle_alpha   90.00
_cell.angle_beta   90.00
_cell.angle_gamma   90.00
#
_symmetry.space_group_name_H-M   'P 1'
#
loop_
_entity.id
_entity.type
_entity.pdbx_description
1 polymer ?
#
loop_
_entity_poly.entity_id
_entity_poly.type
_entity_poly.pdbx_seq_one_letter_code
_entity_poly.pdbx_strand_id
1 'polypeptide(L)'
;MNRYPINRIHTLPEQRIATGDDEGVIKKTDALDDELLCLGTIQDQTQVVAGSQSGALYFFNKDNSALKDKWVGHPASVDTLCSLDDDTICTGSSDGLVRVVSVYPQHRFEGVLGDHGEDFPVERLRLSPGSHWLGSCGHDMTLRFWDLNDLFDDSDDSEKKDTNEFDASDKNLDKVLEKNHAWAKSVTEANPTFFKDMATGQQPKILWIGCSDSRVPANQVLQLGPGEVFVHRNIANVVTHTDMSCLSVLQYSIEVLKIEHVIVCGHYHCGGVATAYSRKQVGLIDNWLRNIKDVYRLNEAEVNATKDDDERLRRLVEFNAIYSAQNVCHTTIVQDAWRRGQHLTIHAWVHDIADG
;
A
#
# COMPACT_ATOMS: atom_id res chain seq x y z
N MET A 1 36.67 14.26 52.26
CA MET A 1 36.40 13.01 51.52
C MET A 1 35.60 13.40 50.29
N ASN A 2 36.25 13.44 49.12
CA ASN A 2 35.56 13.70 47.86
C ASN A 2 34.61 12.52 47.60
N ARG A 3 33.30 12.80 47.57
CA ARG A 3 32.29 11.83 47.18
C ARG A 3 32.10 11.98 45.67
N TYR A 4 32.56 10.99 44.91
CA TYR A 4 32.18 10.86 43.50
C TYR A 4 30.77 10.24 43.46
N PRO A 5 29.82 10.83 42.72
CA PRO A 5 28.50 10.24 42.59
C PRO A 5 28.60 8.93 41.80
N ILE A 6 28.12 7.83 42.41
CA ILE A 6 27.99 6.54 41.72
C ILE A 6 26.71 6.61 40.89
N ASN A 7 26.82 6.85 39.58
CA ASN A 7 25.64 7.00 38.73
C ASN A 7 25.09 5.67 38.18
N ARG A 8 25.85 4.56 38.23
CA ARG A 8 25.34 3.20 37.97
C ARG A 8 26.24 2.13 38.56
N ILE A 9 25.64 1.03 38.99
CA ILE A 9 26.31 -0.19 39.46
C ILE A 9 26.03 -1.28 38.42
N HIS A 10 27.06 -1.94 37.92
CA HIS A 10 26.91 -3.11 37.04
C HIS A 10 27.57 -4.34 37.68
N THR A 11 26.83 -5.45 37.70
CA THR A 11 27.30 -6.74 38.18
C THR A 11 28.02 -7.47 37.06
N LEU A 12 29.32 -7.70 37.26
CA LEU A 12 30.13 -8.54 36.39
C LEU A 12 30.08 -9.99 36.90
N PRO A 13 30.49 -10.99 36.09
CA PRO A 13 30.69 -12.35 36.58
C PRO A 13 31.56 -12.38 37.86
N GLU A 14 31.34 -13.38 38.71
CA GLU A 14 32.10 -13.59 39.96
C GLU A 14 31.89 -12.51 41.05
N GLN A 15 30.67 -11.95 41.17
CA GLN A 15 30.30 -10.99 42.23
C GLN A 15 31.12 -9.68 42.24
N ARG A 16 31.70 -9.29 41.10
CA ARG A 16 32.42 -8.03 40.96
C ARG A 16 31.49 -6.86 40.64
N ILE A 17 31.77 -5.71 41.23
CA ILE A 17 31.06 -4.45 41.00
C ILE A 17 31.99 -3.46 40.30
N ALA A 18 31.53 -2.84 39.21
CA ALA A 18 32.21 -1.72 38.58
C ALA A 18 31.62 -0.38 39.05
N THR A 19 32.49 0.55 39.46
CA THR A 19 32.19 1.96 39.74
C THR A 19 33.23 2.80 38.99
N GLY A 20 32.82 3.87 38.30
CA GLY A 20 33.71 4.67 37.45
C GLY A 20 34.05 6.05 38.01
N ASP A 21 35.24 6.53 37.66
CA ASP A 21 35.66 7.93 37.58
C ASP A 21 35.98 8.29 36.11
N ASP A 22 36.39 9.52 35.82
CA ASP A 22 36.67 9.97 34.45
C ASP A 22 37.98 9.39 33.86
N GLU A 23 38.81 8.67 34.64
CA GLU A 23 40.10 8.14 34.16
C GLU A 23 39.92 6.98 33.15
N GLY A 24 38.72 6.40 33.05
CA GLY A 24 38.36 5.33 32.12
C GLY A 24 37.78 5.79 30.78
N VAL A 25 37.71 7.10 30.50
CA VAL A 25 37.08 7.62 29.27
C VAL A 25 37.98 7.41 28.04
N ILE A 26 37.52 6.61 27.09
CA ILE A 26 38.29 6.27 25.87
C ILE A 26 38.08 7.30 24.74
N LYS A 27 36.86 7.84 24.60
CA LYS A 27 36.48 8.87 23.60
C LYS A 27 35.34 9.73 24.13
N LYS A 28 35.24 10.97 23.63
CA LYS A 28 34.17 11.92 23.95
C LYS A 28 33.72 12.63 22.68
N THR A 29 32.41 12.84 22.52
CA THR A 29 31.84 13.65 21.44
C THR A 29 31.98 15.14 21.77
N ASP A 30 31.70 15.99 20.79
CA ASP A 30 31.44 17.41 21.09
C ASP A 30 30.20 17.55 21.98
N ALA A 31 30.14 18.65 22.73
CA ALA A 31 28.98 18.99 23.54
C ALA A 31 27.81 19.40 22.62
N LEU A 32 26.60 18.95 22.97
CA LEU A 32 25.36 19.31 22.30
C LEU A 32 24.57 20.31 23.15
N ASP A 33 23.73 21.11 22.51
CA ASP A 33 22.76 22.01 23.17
C ASP A 33 21.48 21.25 23.58
N ASP A 34 21.64 20.01 24.03
CA ASP A 34 20.55 19.11 24.41
C ASP A 34 21.07 18.04 25.37
N GLU A 35 20.28 17.71 26.39
CA GLU A 35 20.68 16.73 27.40
C GLU A 35 20.43 15.31 26.87
N LEU A 36 21.48 14.48 26.81
CA LEU A 36 21.36 13.08 26.42
C LEU A 36 20.99 12.22 27.63
N LEU A 37 19.88 11.50 27.55
CA LEU A 37 19.26 10.80 28.68
C LEU A 37 19.42 9.29 28.61
N CYS A 38 19.41 8.74 27.40
CA CYS A 38 19.57 7.32 27.17
C CYS A 38 20.44 7.04 25.95
N LEU A 39 20.93 5.80 25.84
CA LEU A 39 21.76 5.36 24.72
C LEU A 39 21.54 3.88 24.40
N GLY A 40 21.76 3.53 23.14
CA GLY A 40 21.73 2.17 22.61
C GLY A 40 22.57 2.05 21.35
N THR A 41 22.67 0.84 20.80
CA THR A 41 23.51 0.55 19.62
C THR A 41 22.71 -0.13 18.54
N ILE A 42 22.95 0.22 17.28
CA ILE A 42 22.27 -0.32 16.10
C ILE A 42 23.31 -0.66 15.01
N GLN A 43 22.88 -1.32 13.93
CA GLN A 43 23.70 -1.71 12.78
C GLN A 43 24.98 -2.47 13.13
N ASP A 44 24.82 -3.68 13.67
CA ASP A 44 25.89 -4.53 14.19
C ASP A 44 26.81 -3.77 15.17
N GLN A 45 26.16 -2.92 15.97
CA GLN A 45 26.78 -2.05 16.96
C GLN A 45 27.78 -1.02 16.40
N THR A 46 27.72 -0.69 15.12
CA THR A 46 28.59 0.33 14.50
C THR A 46 28.09 1.76 14.74
N GLN A 47 26.81 1.92 15.07
CA GLN A 47 26.21 3.21 15.43
C GLN A 47 25.66 3.22 16.85
N VAL A 48 25.70 4.39 17.47
CA VAL A 48 25.12 4.69 18.77
C VAL A 48 23.96 5.64 18.57
N VAL A 49 22.80 5.31 19.14
CA VAL A 49 21.64 6.20 19.20
C VAL A 49 21.54 6.74 20.62
N ALA A 50 21.33 8.04 20.77
CA ALA A 50 21.07 8.69 22.05
C ALA A 50 19.74 9.44 22.03
N GLY A 51 18.87 9.16 22.99
CA GLY A 51 17.63 9.93 23.21
C GLY A 51 17.91 11.14 24.10
N SER A 52 17.16 12.22 23.87
CA SER A 52 17.39 13.50 24.55
C SER A 52 16.19 14.08 25.26
N GLN A 53 16.45 15.11 26.08
CA GLN A 53 15.44 15.86 26.80
C GLN A 53 14.47 16.60 25.87
N SER A 54 14.93 17.07 24.71
CA SER A 54 14.05 17.75 23.74
C SER A 54 13.12 16.81 22.96
N GLY A 55 13.26 15.48 23.12
CA GLY A 55 12.53 14.49 22.33
C GLY A 55 13.21 14.13 21.00
N ALA A 56 14.49 14.49 20.85
CA ALA A 56 15.28 14.14 19.68
C ALA A 56 16.05 12.83 19.88
N LEU A 57 16.33 12.15 18.77
CA LEU A 57 17.27 11.04 18.68
C LEU A 57 18.52 11.51 17.93
N TYR A 58 19.68 11.36 18.55
CA TYR A 58 20.99 11.67 17.97
C TYR A 58 21.71 10.39 17.58
N PHE A 59 22.25 10.35 16.37
CA PHE A 59 22.93 9.18 15.82
C PHE A 59 24.42 9.47 15.69
N PHE A 60 25.25 8.67 16.35
CA PHE A 60 26.69 8.80 16.32
C PHE A 60 27.34 7.58 15.68
N ASN A 61 28.43 7.78 14.96
CA ASN A 61 29.31 6.69 14.59
C ASN A 61 30.17 6.30 15.81
N LYS A 62 30.16 5.01 16.18
CA LYS A 62 30.85 4.51 17.37
C LYS A 62 32.37 4.62 17.27
N ASP A 63 32.93 4.48 16.07
CA ASP A 63 34.37 4.42 15.86
C ASP A 63 35.03 5.79 15.92
N ASN A 64 34.39 6.83 15.39
CA ASN A 64 34.97 8.18 15.37
C ASN A 64 34.23 9.20 16.25
N SER A 65 33.18 8.78 16.95
CA SER A 65 32.34 9.64 17.81
C SER A 65 31.67 10.80 17.07
N ALA A 66 31.62 10.78 15.73
CA ALA A 66 31.03 11.85 14.95
C ALA A 66 29.50 11.75 14.98
N LEU A 67 28.83 12.90 15.17
CA LEU A 67 27.39 13.02 14.97
C LEU A 67 27.08 12.84 13.49
N LYS A 68 26.30 11.81 13.18
CA LYS A 68 25.88 11.46 11.83
C LYS A 68 24.55 12.13 11.46
N ASP A 69 23.60 12.11 12.38
CA ASP A 69 22.24 12.58 12.12
C ASP A 69 21.48 12.96 13.40
N LYS A 70 20.40 13.72 13.24
CA LYS A 70 19.44 14.09 14.29
C LYS A 70 18.03 13.93 13.76
N TRP A 71 17.22 13.13 14.46
CA TRP A 71 15.80 12.99 14.18
C TRP A 71 14.96 13.61 15.30
N VAL A 72 13.97 14.42 14.93
CA VAL A 72 13.03 15.06 15.87
C VAL A 72 11.65 14.48 15.58
N GLY A 73 11.14 13.66 16.50
CA GLY A 73 9.87 12.98 16.30
C GLY A 73 9.06 12.74 17.57
N HIS A 74 9.67 12.80 18.75
CA HIS A 74 8.94 12.70 20.01
C HIS A 74 8.48 14.08 20.49
N PRO A 75 7.24 14.18 21.01
CA PRO A 75 6.72 15.45 21.54
C PRO A 75 7.28 15.82 22.92
N ALA A 76 7.93 14.86 23.60
CA ALA A 76 8.52 15.00 24.94
C ALA A 76 9.84 14.24 25.02
N SER A 77 10.55 14.31 26.15
CA SER A 77 11.88 13.71 26.33
C SER A 77 11.89 12.20 26.03
N VAL A 78 12.99 11.70 25.49
CA VAL A 78 13.23 10.25 25.30
C VAL A 78 14.12 9.76 26.43
N ASP A 79 13.50 9.28 27.50
CA ASP A 79 14.17 8.96 28.77
C ASP A 79 14.80 7.56 28.74
N THR A 80 14.29 6.68 27.88
CA THR A 80 14.80 5.32 27.74
C THR A 80 14.68 4.81 26.31
N LEU A 81 15.61 3.95 25.91
CA LEU A 81 15.53 3.26 24.63
C LEU A 81 16.14 1.87 24.73
N CYS A 82 15.71 0.98 23.85
CA CYS A 82 16.21 -0.38 23.72
C CYS A 82 16.24 -0.74 22.24
N SER A 83 17.39 -1.23 21.75
CA SER A 83 17.47 -1.79 20.41
C SER A 83 16.63 -3.05 20.32
N LEU A 84 15.83 -3.14 19.26
CA LEU A 84 15.02 -4.31 18.94
C LEU A 84 15.81 -5.24 18.00
N ASP A 85 16.39 -4.64 16.97
CA ASP A 85 17.29 -5.26 15.99
C ASP A 85 18.32 -4.22 15.51
N ASP A 86 18.95 -4.46 14.36
CA ASP A 86 19.97 -3.59 13.79
C ASP A 86 19.42 -2.29 13.18
N ASP A 87 18.14 -2.22 12.86
CA ASP A 87 17.50 -1.12 12.13
C ASP A 87 16.29 -0.52 12.88
N THR A 88 15.89 -1.13 14.00
CA THR A 88 14.70 -0.75 14.77
C THR A 88 15.02 -0.62 16.26
N ILE A 89 14.44 0.41 16.87
CA ILE A 89 14.53 0.66 18.32
C ILE A 89 13.15 0.86 18.94
N CYS A 90 13.04 0.53 20.21
CA CYS A 90 11.95 0.97 21.08
C CYS A 90 12.40 2.14 21.94
N THR A 91 11.55 3.16 22.04
CA THR A 91 11.78 4.37 22.84
C THR A 91 10.66 4.52 23.87
N GLY A 92 11.01 4.90 25.10
CA GLY A 92 10.07 5.30 26.12
C GLY A 92 10.25 6.78 26.41
N SER A 93 9.13 7.51 26.45
CA SER A 93 9.12 8.97 26.57
C SER A 93 8.42 9.43 27.85
N SER A 94 8.69 10.66 28.27
CA SER A 94 8.04 11.29 29.43
C SER A 94 6.53 11.49 29.25
N ASP A 95 6.03 11.44 28.02
CA ASP A 95 4.60 11.47 27.71
C ASP A 95 3.87 10.14 28.02
N GLY A 96 4.60 9.13 28.50
CA GLY A 96 4.06 7.83 28.89
C GLY A 96 3.96 6.80 27.78
N LEU A 97 4.35 7.16 26.54
CA LEU A 97 4.25 6.24 25.42
C LEU A 97 5.55 5.48 25.15
N VAL A 98 5.39 4.19 24.88
CA VAL A 98 6.40 3.29 24.34
C VAL A 98 6.20 3.22 22.83
N ARG A 99 7.20 3.64 22.06
CA ARG A 99 7.13 3.76 20.60
C ARG A 99 8.17 2.90 19.91
N VAL A 100 7.79 2.34 18.77
CA VAL A 100 8.69 1.65 17.84
C VAL A 100 9.12 2.64 16.77
N VAL A 101 10.43 2.75 16.56
CA VAL A 101 11.04 3.68 15.59
C VAL A 101 12.04 2.91 14.76
N SER A 102 11.81 2.86 13.45
CA SER A 102 12.82 2.42 12.50
C SER A 102 13.81 3.55 12.26
N VAL A 103 15.10 3.23 12.31
CA VAL A 103 16.22 4.19 12.26
C VAL A 103 17.10 3.98 11.02
N TYR A 104 16.81 2.96 10.22
CA TYR A 104 17.41 2.70 8.91
C TYR A 104 16.39 2.00 7.99
N PRO A 105 16.42 2.22 6.65
CA PRO A 105 17.23 3.19 5.91
C PRO A 105 16.80 4.65 6.09
N GLN A 106 15.61 4.88 6.64
CA GLN A 106 15.08 6.20 6.96
C GLN A 106 14.48 6.19 8.36
N HIS A 107 14.61 7.29 9.09
CA HIS A 107 13.99 7.46 10.40
C HIS A 107 12.48 7.58 10.26
N ARG A 108 11.75 6.61 10.78
CA ARG A 108 10.28 6.55 10.70
C ARG A 108 9.70 6.09 12.02
N PHE A 109 8.66 6.79 12.45
CA PHE A 109 7.80 6.33 13.53
C PHE A 109 6.92 5.20 13.00
N GLU A 110 7.09 3.98 13.53
CA GLU A 110 6.33 2.80 13.12
C GLU A 110 5.01 2.69 13.86
N GLY A 111 5.01 3.06 15.15
CA GLY A 111 3.79 2.99 15.95
C GLY A 111 4.02 3.10 17.45
N VAL A 112 2.92 3.08 18.19
CA VAL A 112 2.90 3.00 19.65
C VAL A 112 2.76 1.52 20.04
N LEU A 113 3.74 0.97 20.75
CA LEU A 113 3.70 -0.38 21.30
C LEU A 113 2.90 -0.44 22.61
N GLY A 114 2.98 0.63 23.41
CA GLY A 114 2.39 0.63 24.74
C GLY A 114 2.24 2.02 25.33
N ASP A 115 1.39 2.11 26.35
CA ASP A 115 1.00 3.36 26.99
C ASP A 115 0.93 3.16 28.52
N HIS A 116 1.73 3.93 29.27
CA HIS A 116 1.72 3.97 30.75
C HIS A 116 0.65 4.90 31.34
N GLY A 117 -0.22 5.48 30.52
CA GLY A 117 -1.25 6.45 30.90
C GLY A 117 -0.76 7.89 30.74
N GLU A 118 -1.72 8.83 30.63
CA GLU A 118 -1.43 10.25 30.37
C GLU A 118 -0.37 10.81 31.35
N ASP A 119 0.77 11.23 30.80
CA ASP A 119 1.87 11.91 31.47
C ASP A 119 2.61 11.11 32.57
N PHE A 120 2.63 9.78 32.49
CA PHE A 120 3.50 8.97 33.36
C PHE A 120 4.78 8.52 32.63
N PRO A 121 5.93 9.18 32.85
CA PRO A 121 7.18 8.87 32.15
C PRO A 121 7.57 7.39 32.16
N VAL A 122 8.00 6.92 30.99
CA VAL A 122 8.57 5.57 30.83
C VAL A 122 10.06 5.61 31.16
N GLU A 123 10.42 5.14 32.34
CA GLU A 123 11.77 5.23 32.90
C GLU A 123 12.73 4.14 32.39
N ARG A 124 12.19 2.98 32.01
CA ARG A 124 13.03 1.86 31.57
C ARG A 124 12.35 0.95 30.58
N LEU A 125 13.07 0.63 29.51
CA LEU A 125 12.77 -0.46 28.58
C LEU A 125 13.88 -1.51 28.59
N ARG A 126 13.50 -2.79 28.57
CA ARG A 126 14.44 -3.91 28.40
C ARG A 126 13.83 -5.02 27.59
N LEU A 127 14.48 -5.37 26.48
CA LEU A 127 14.17 -6.56 25.70
C LEU A 127 14.65 -7.81 26.45
N SER A 128 13.83 -8.86 26.44
CA SER A 128 14.20 -10.17 26.98
C SER A 128 15.24 -10.86 26.06
N PRO A 129 16.39 -11.34 26.58
CA PRO A 129 17.34 -12.08 25.75
C PRO A 129 16.72 -13.39 25.22
N GLY A 130 16.66 -13.56 23.90
CA GLY A 130 16.14 -14.78 23.27
C GLY A 130 14.64 -15.03 23.47
N SER A 131 13.86 -14.01 23.81
CA SER A 131 12.40 -14.06 23.84
C SER A 131 11.84 -12.80 23.19
N HIS A 132 10.67 -12.87 22.57
CA HIS A 132 10.04 -11.73 21.91
C HIS A 132 9.24 -10.85 22.87
N TRP A 133 9.72 -10.61 24.10
CA TRP A 133 8.97 -9.77 25.06
C TRP A 133 9.79 -8.55 25.50
N LEU A 134 9.14 -7.37 25.55
CA LEU A 134 9.71 -6.13 26.08
C LEU A 134 9.14 -5.86 27.47
N GLY A 135 10.02 -5.65 28.45
CA GLY A 135 9.61 -5.11 29.75
C GLY A 135 9.67 -3.59 29.75
N SER A 136 8.63 -2.92 30.25
CA SER A 136 8.63 -1.48 30.53
C SER A 136 8.20 -1.18 31.97
N CYS A 137 8.78 -0.13 32.56
CA CYS A 137 8.28 0.43 33.81
C CYS A 137 8.30 1.96 33.77
N GLY A 138 7.35 2.58 34.47
CA GLY A 138 7.20 4.02 34.51
C GLY A 138 6.65 4.54 35.83
N HIS A 139 6.27 5.81 35.83
CA HIS A 139 5.76 6.51 37.01
C HIS A 139 4.34 6.08 37.43
N ASP A 140 3.65 5.30 36.60
CA ASP A 140 2.35 4.69 36.91
C ASP A 140 2.46 3.54 37.94
N MET A 141 3.67 3.29 38.46
CA MET A 141 4.00 2.22 39.41
C MET A 141 3.73 0.81 38.84
N THR A 142 3.63 0.67 37.52
CA THR A 142 3.43 -0.62 36.87
C THR A 142 4.69 -1.12 36.18
N LEU A 143 4.84 -2.45 36.18
CA LEU A 143 5.73 -3.18 35.30
C LEU A 143 4.86 -3.85 34.25
N ARG A 144 5.12 -3.58 32.98
CA ARG A 144 4.39 -4.16 31.86
C ARG A 144 5.30 -5.00 31.00
N PHE A 145 4.74 -6.08 30.46
CA PHE A 145 5.40 -6.96 29.51
C PHE A 145 4.62 -6.88 28.20
N TRP A 146 5.29 -6.46 27.15
CA TRP A 146 4.73 -6.34 25.81
C TRP A 146 5.17 -7.53 24.99
N ASP A 147 4.22 -8.18 24.35
CA ASP A 147 4.54 -9.20 23.36
C ASP A 147 4.98 -8.52 22.06
N LEU A 148 6.15 -8.92 21.57
CA LEU A 148 6.77 -8.46 20.33
C LEU A 148 6.80 -9.57 19.29
N ASN A 149 6.17 -10.72 19.54
CA ASN A 149 6.01 -11.75 18.51
C ASN A 149 5.39 -11.10 17.26
N ASP A 150 4.35 -10.26 17.40
CA ASP A 150 3.75 -9.51 16.30
C ASP A 150 4.71 -8.53 15.58
N LEU A 151 5.84 -8.16 16.20
CA LEU A 151 6.86 -7.26 15.64
C LEU A 151 8.05 -8.00 15.00
N PHE A 152 8.31 -9.24 15.41
CA PHE A 152 9.48 -10.04 15.04
C PHE A 152 9.13 -11.42 14.48
N ASP A 153 7.85 -11.70 14.23
CA ASP A 153 7.46 -12.88 13.50
C ASP A 153 8.06 -12.75 12.09
N ASP A 154 9.19 -13.42 11.89
CA ASP A 154 9.75 -13.73 10.57
C ASP A 154 8.86 -14.76 9.83
N SER A 155 7.74 -15.20 10.43
CA SER A 155 6.58 -15.53 9.62
C SER A 155 5.93 -14.22 9.19
N ASP A 156 6.09 -13.94 7.92
CA ASP A 156 5.45 -13.02 6.98
C ASP A 156 3.99 -12.53 7.27
N ASP A 157 3.61 -12.29 8.52
CA ASP A 157 2.28 -12.06 9.08
C ASP A 157 2.30 -10.84 10.04
N SER A 158 3.00 -9.76 9.63
CA SER A 158 2.25 -8.50 9.66
C SER A 158 0.88 -8.79 9.03
N GLU A 159 -0.18 -8.07 9.37
CA GLU A 159 -1.11 -7.78 8.30
C GLU A 159 -0.33 -6.96 7.22
N LYS A 160 0.60 -7.59 6.47
CA LYS A 160 0.41 -7.77 5.05
C LYS A 160 -1.07 -8.08 4.98
N LYS A 161 -1.87 -7.02 4.80
CA LYS A 161 -2.96 -7.07 3.84
C LYS A 161 -2.46 -8.07 2.82
N ASP A 162 -3.14 -9.22 2.72
CA ASP A 162 -2.86 -10.23 1.72
C ASP A 162 -3.08 -9.52 0.39
N THR A 163 -2.07 -8.74 0.06
CA THR A 163 -2.05 -7.86 -1.06
C THR A 163 -1.64 -8.87 -2.08
N ASN A 164 -2.54 -9.08 -3.02
CA ASN A 164 -2.19 -9.65 -4.30
C ASN A 164 -1.23 -8.70 -5.05
N GLU A 165 -0.25 -8.11 -4.35
CA GLU A 165 0.84 -7.32 -4.86
C GLU A 165 1.89 -8.26 -5.44
N PHE A 166 2.43 -7.79 -6.55
CA PHE A 166 3.46 -8.47 -7.31
C PHE A 166 4.82 -8.23 -6.66
N ASP A 167 5.53 -9.31 -6.34
CA ASP A 167 6.91 -9.23 -5.87
C ASP A 167 7.84 -8.98 -7.05
N ALA A 168 8.41 -7.78 -7.15
CA ALA A 168 9.33 -7.40 -8.22
C ALA A 168 10.62 -8.24 -8.27
N SER A 169 10.96 -8.96 -7.19
CA SER A 169 12.09 -9.89 -7.15
C SER A 169 11.76 -11.26 -7.75
N ASP A 170 10.48 -11.59 -7.95
CA ASP A 170 10.01 -12.84 -8.55
C ASP A 170 10.18 -12.83 -10.07
N LYS A 171 11.42 -13.08 -10.51
CA LYS A 171 11.80 -13.04 -11.94
C LYS A 171 11.12 -14.12 -12.79
N ASN A 172 10.72 -15.23 -12.17
CA ASN A 172 10.19 -16.40 -12.87
C ASN A 172 8.68 -16.59 -12.67
N LEU A 173 8.02 -15.71 -11.89
CA LEU A 173 6.61 -15.83 -11.49
C LEU A 173 6.32 -17.04 -10.60
N ASP A 174 7.34 -17.57 -9.93
CA ASP A 174 7.22 -18.77 -9.08
C ASP A 174 6.28 -18.48 -7.89
N LYS A 175 6.41 -17.30 -7.26
CA LYS A 175 5.52 -16.88 -6.15
C LYS A 175 4.10 -16.62 -6.63
N VAL A 176 3.92 -16.14 -7.86
CA VAL A 176 2.58 -15.96 -8.46
C VAL A 176 1.89 -17.31 -8.65
N LEU A 177 2.63 -18.35 -9.09
CA LEU A 177 2.11 -19.70 -9.21
C LEU A 177 1.79 -20.32 -7.85
N GLU A 178 2.66 -20.13 -6.85
CA GLU A 178 2.42 -20.57 -5.47
C GLU A 178 1.15 -19.92 -4.90
N LYS A 179 0.98 -18.60 -5.06
CA LYS A 179 -0.25 -17.88 -4.68
C LYS A 179 -1.47 -18.43 -5.41
N ASN A 180 -1.36 -18.75 -6.70
CA ASN A 180 -2.44 -19.39 -7.45
C ASN A 180 -2.81 -20.77 -6.90
N HIS A 181 -1.83 -21.60 -6.57
CA HIS A 181 -2.06 -22.91 -5.95
C HIS A 181 -2.73 -22.78 -4.58
N ALA A 182 -2.28 -21.83 -3.76
CA ALA A 182 -2.88 -21.53 -2.46
C ALA A 182 -4.35 -21.08 -2.61
N TRP A 183 -4.62 -20.16 -3.54
CA TRP A 183 -5.97 -19.71 -3.88
C TRP A 183 -6.86 -20.86 -4.37
N ALA A 184 -6.37 -21.71 -5.27
CA ALA A 184 -7.14 -22.83 -5.78
C ALA A 184 -7.49 -23.83 -4.65
N LYS A 185 -6.55 -24.06 -3.73
CA LYS A 185 -6.76 -24.91 -2.56
C LYS A 185 -7.83 -24.31 -1.64
N SER A 186 -7.72 -23.03 -1.29
CA SER A 186 -8.67 -22.37 -0.38
C SER A 186 -10.09 -22.32 -0.96
N VAL A 187 -10.23 -22.03 -2.25
CA VAL A 187 -11.54 -22.04 -2.93
C VAL A 187 -12.13 -23.44 -2.99
N THR A 188 -11.31 -24.48 -3.21
CA THR A 188 -11.77 -25.88 -3.21
C THR A 188 -12.19 -26.35 -1.82
N GLU A 189 -11.47 -25.92 -0.77
CA GLU A 189 -11.84 -26.22 0.62
C GLU A 189 -13.17 -25.57 1.01
N ALA A 190 -13.39 -24.33 0.58
CA ALA A 190 -14.66 -23.62 0.79
C ALA A 190 -15.81 -24.19 -0.07
N ASN A 191 -15.53 -24.59 -1.31
CA ASN A 191 -16.50 -25.17 -2.24
C ASN A 191 -15.86 -26.30 -3.08
N PRO A 192 -16.03 -27.58 -2.67
CA PRO A 192 -15.42 -28.73 -3.35
C PRO A 192 -15.87 -28.96 -4.80
N THR A 193 -17.00 -28.38 -5.22
CA THR A 193 -17.50 -28.49 -6.60
C THR A 193 -17.14 -27.29 -7.47
N PHE A 194 -16.55 -26.23 -6.90
CA PHE A 194 -16.29 -24.96 -7.60
C PHE A 194 -15.69 -25.15 -9.00
N PHE A 195 -14.55 -25.84 -9.13
CA PHE A 195 -13.90 -26.03 -10.44
C PHE A 195 -14.67 -26.97 -11.37
N LYS A 196 -15.43 -27.93 -10.82
CA LYS A 196 -16.28 -28.81 -11.63
C LYS A 196 -17.43 -28.03 -12.23
N ASP A 197 -18.08 -27.20 -11.42
CA ASP A 197 -19.19 -26.36 -11.84
C ASP A 197 -18.71 -25.35 -12.90
N MET A 198 -17.57 -24.70 -12.66
CA MET A 198 -16.92 -23.80 -13.63
C MET A 198 -16.55 -24.46 -14.96
N ALA A 199 -16.23 -25.76 -14.96
CA ALA A 199 -15.87 -26.50 -16.17
C ALA A 199 -17.08 -26.90 -17.02
N THR A 200 -18.31 -26.87 -16.48
CA THR A 200 -19.52 -27.28 -17.22
C THR A 200 -19.99 -26.27 -18.28
N GLY A 201 -19.33 -25.11 -18.37
CA GLY A 201 -19.59 -24.07 -19.36
C GLY A 201 -20.12 -22.79 -18.73
N GLN A 202 -20.04 -21.69 -19.48
CA GLN A 202 -20.50 -20.36 -19.06
C GLN A 202 -21.61 -19.90 -20.00
N GLN A 203 -22.67 -19.29 -19.45
CA GLN A 203 -23.69 -18.57 -20.21
C GLN A 203 -23.82 -17.15 -19.68
N PRO A 204 -22.78 -16.31 -19.84
CA PRO A 204 -22.84 -14.94 -19.36
C PRO A 204 -24.01 -14.20 -20.01
N LYS A 205 -24.70 -13.38 -19.24
CA LYS A 205 -25.77 -12.50 -19.76
C LYS A 205 -25.29 -11.09 -20.08
N ILE A 206 -24.06 -10.79 -19.68
CA ILE A 206 -23.46 -9.45 -19.75
C ILE A 206 -22.14 -9.53 -20.51
N LEU A 207 -21.96 -8.65 -21.50
CA LEU A 207 -20.66 -8.28 -22.04
C LEU A 207 -20.22 -6.97 -21.40
N TRP A 208 -19.03 -6.96 -20.80
CA TRP A 208 -18.37 -5.78 -20.25
C TRP A 208 -17.22 -5.35 -21.17
N ILE A 209 -17.32 -4.13 -21.71
CA ILE A 209 -16.24 -3.45 -22.44
C ILE A 209 -15.67 -2.39 -21.52
N GLY A 210 -14.47 -2.65 -20.98
CA GLY A 210 -13.82 -1.81 -19.99
C GLY A 210 -12.43 -1.33 -20.39
N CYS A 211 -11.84 -0.48 -19.56
CA CYS A 211 -10.49 0.02 -19.78
C CYS A 211 -9.43 -0.99 -19.29
N SER A 212 -8.32 -1.16 -20.01
CA SER A 212 -7.15 -1.93 -19.56
C SER A 212 -6.46 -1.33 -18.32
N ASP A 213 -6.65 -0.03 -18.06
CA ASP A 213 -6.16 0.72 -16.89
C ASP A 213 -7.13 0.68 -15.69
N SER A 214 -8.28 -0.01 -15.82
CA SER A 214 -9.18 -0.21 -14.66
C SER A 214 -8.50 -1.07 -13.59
N ARG A 215 -8.42 -0.56 -12.35
CA ARG A 215 -7.80 -1.24 -11.21
C ARG A 215 -8.68 -2.30 -10.56
N VAL A 216 -9.98 -2.34 -10.91
CA VAL A 216 -10.94 -3.30 -10.36
C VAL A 216 -11.53 -4.18 -11.48
N PRO A 217 -11.59 -5.51 -11.31
CA PRO A 217 -12.24 -6.42 -12.25
C PRO A 217 -13.77 -6.22 -12.34
N ALA A 218 -14.34 -6.42 -13.53
CA ALA A 218 -15.79 -6.26 -13.76
C ALA A 218 -16.66 -7.11 -12.83
N ASN A 219 -16.28 -8.37 -12.60
CA ASN A 219 -17.03 -9.29 -11.72
C ASN A 219 -17.12 -8.75 -10.28
N GLN A 220 -16.07 -8.06 -9.81
CA GLN A 220 -16.04 -7.49 -8.46
C GLN A 220 -16.91 -6.25 -8.36
N VAL A 221 -16.89 -5.38 -9.38
CA VAL A 221 -17.77 -4.20 -9.45
C VAL A 221 -19.24 -4.63 -9.50
N LEU A 222 -19.56 -5.66 -10.28
CA LEU A 222 -20.93 -6.14 -10.46
C LEU A 222 -21.40 -7.12 -9.38
N GLN A 223 -20.52 -7.56 -8.47
CA GLN A 223 -20.80 -8.61 -7.50
C GLN A 223 -21.32 -9.91 -8.15
N LEU A 224 -20.71 -10.29 -9.28
CA LEU A 224 -21.09 -11.47 -10.05
C LEU A 224 -20.04 -12.58 -9.95
N GLY A 225 -20.51 -13.82 -10.02
CA GLY A 225 -19.67 -15.00 -9.98
C GLY A 225 -18.77 -15.12 -11.22
N PRO A 226 -17.70 -15.93 -11.15
CA PRO A 226 -16.87 -16.23 -12.32
C PRO A 226 -17.71 -16.84 -13.46
N GLY A 227 -17.54 -16.35 -14.68
CA GLY A 227 -18.28 -16.83 -15.86
C GLY A 227 -19.64 -16.18 -16.12
N GLU A 228 -20.12 -15.32 -15.22
CA GLU A 228 -21.37 -14.57 -15.40
C GLU A 228 -21.23 -13.33 -16.30
N VAL A 229 -20.00 -12.84 -16.48
CA VAL A 229 -19.67 -11.68 -17.31
C VAL A 229 -18.59 -12.05 -18.32
N PHE A 230 -18.87 -11.76 -19.60
CA PHE A 230 -17.88 -11.84 -20.66
C PHE A 230 -17.15 -10.50 -20.77
N VAL A 231 -15.82 -10.49 -20.83
CA VAL A 231 -15.04 -9.25 -20.65
C VAL A 231 -14.14 -8.98 -21.85
N HIS A 232 -14.17 -7.74 -22.34
CA HIS A 232 -13.18 -7.18 -23.25
C HIS A 232 -12.55 -5.92 -22.63
N ARG A 233 -11.24 -5.76 -22.80
CA ARG A 233 -10.49 -4.60 -22.29
C ARG A 233 -9.58 -4.04 -23.36
N ASN A 234 -9.64 -2.73 -23.55
CA ASN A 234 -8.69 -1.96 -24.33
C ASN A 234 -8.39 -0.62 -23.65
N ILE A 235 -7.43 0.15 -24.16
CA ILE A 235 -7.09 1.45 -23.55
C ILE A 235 -8.28 2.41 -23.70
N ALA A 236 -8.77 2.91 -22.56
CA ALA A 236 -9.90 3.83 -22.45
C ALA A 236 -11.22 3.32 -23.04
N ASN A 237 -11.48 2.00 -23.00
CA ASN A 237 -12.78 1.39 -23.32
C ASN A 237 -13.40 1.89 -24.64
N VAL A 238 -12.54 2.15 -25.63
CA VAL A 238 -12.92 2.72 -26.92
C VAL A 238 -13.51 1.63 -27.79
N VAL A 239 -14.66 1.92 -28.40
CA VAL A 239 -15.23 1.10 -29.46
C VAL A 239 -15.17 1.88 -30.76
N THR A 240 -14.47 1.35 -31.77
CA THR A 240 -14.42 1.95 -33.11
C THR A 240 -15.13 1.04 -34.12
N HIS A 241 -15.61 1.62 -35.22
CA HIS A 241 -16.37 0.88 -36.24
C HIS A 241 -15.55 -0.17 -37.01
N THR A 242 -14.22 -0.17 -36.86
CA THR A 242 -13.31 -1.03 -37.63
C THR A 242 -12.34 -1.82 -36.76
N ASP A 243 -12.45 -1.73 -35.43
CA ASP A 243 -11.63 -2.55 -34.53
C ASP A 243 -12.15 -3.99 -34.52
N MET A 244 -11.53 -4.84 -35.33
CA MET A 244 -11.86 -6.27 -35.40
C MET A 244 -11.69 -7.00 -34.07
N SER A 245 -10.83 -6.51 -33.16
CA SER A 245 -10.66 -7.09 -31.83
C SER A 245 -11.95 -6.95 -31.02
N CYS A 246 -12.43 -5.71 -30.86
CA CYS A 246 -13.69 -5.46 -30.14
C CYS A 246 -14.91 -6.04 -30.87
N LEU A 247 -14.99 -5.88 -32.20
CA LEU A 247 -16.15 -6.34 -32.98
C LEU A 247 -16.30 -7.85 -32.99
N SER A 248 -15.20 -8.62 -33.01
CA SER A 248 -15.26 -10.08 -32.93
C SER A 248 -15.78 -10.56 -31.56
N VAL A 249 -15.36 -9.94 -30.46
CA VAL A 249 -15.89 -10.20 -29.11
C VAL A 249 -17.38 -9.85 -29.04
N LEU A 250 -17.77 -8.69 -29.58
CA LEU A 250 -19.16 -8.25 -29.61
C LEU A 250 -20.04 -9.24 -30.39
N GLN A 251 -19.60 -9.65 -31.58
CA GLN A 251 -20.32 -10.61 -32.42
C GLN A 251 -20.46 -11.95 -31.70
N TYR A 252 -19.38 -12.49 -31.17
CA TYR A 252 -19.41 -13.77 -30.44
C TYR A 252 -20.37 -13.71 -29.25
N SER A 253 -20.33 -12.63 -28.48
CA SER A 253 -21.19 -12.46 -27.30
C SER A 253 -22.67 -12.42 -27.67
N ILE A 254 -23.03 -11.67 -28.71
CA ILE A 254 -24.42 -11.50 -29.13
C ILE A 254 -24.94 -12.72 -29.88
N GLU A 255 -24.15 -13.29 -30.78
CA GLU A 255 -24.59 -14.33 -31.71
C GLU A 255 -24.40 -15.74 -31.18
N VAL A 256 -23.34 -15.99 -30.40
CA VAL A 256 -23.03 -17.32 -29.85
C VAL A 256 -23.49 -17.43 -28.41
N LEU A 257 -23.08 -16.51 -27.54
CA LEU A 257 -23.40 -16.56 -26.10
C LEU A 257 -24.83 -16.09 -25.78
N LYS A 258 -25.47 -15.38 -26.72
CA LYS A 258 -26.83 -14.83 -26.56
C LYS A 258 -26.96 -13.95 -25.31
N ILE A 259 -25.99 -13.08 -25.08
CA ILE A 259 -26.06 -12.05 -24.03
C ILE A 259 -27.30 -11.15 -24.21
N GLU A 260 -27.70 -10.51 -23.12
CA GLU A 260 -28.85 -9.60 -23.08
C GLU A 260 -28.40 -8.15 -22.80
N HIS A 261 -27.21 -7.96 -22.23
CA HIS A 261 -26.68 -6.65 -21.87
C HIS A 261 -25.25 -6.45 -22.38
N VAL A 262 -24.99 -5.30 -23.02
CA VAL A 262 -23.63 -4.81 -23.27
C VAL A 262 -23.41 -3.57 -22.44
N ILE A 263 -22.38 -3.57 -21.61
CA ILE A 263 -21.98 -2.43 -20.78
C ILE A 263 -20.64 -1.90 -21.31
N VAL A 264 -20.62 -0.67 -21.77
CA VAL A 264 -19.39 0.09 -22.01
C VAL A 264 -19.11 0.90 -20.76
N CYS A 265 -18.07 0.52 -20.02
CA CYS A 265 -17.76 1.13 -18.73
C CYS A 265 -16.46 1.93 -18.78
N GLY A 266 -16.59 3.24 -18.63
CA GLY A 266 -15.50 4.15 -18.32
C GLY A 266 -15.12 4.10 -16.84
N HIS A 267 -14.01 4.74 -16.49
CA HIS A 267 -13.64 4.96 -15.10
C HIS A 267 -13.01 6.33 -14.92
N TYR A 268 -13.30 6.99 -13.82
CA TYR A 268 -12.64 8.26 -13.52
C TYR A 268 -11.13 8.06 -13.32
N HIS A 269 -10.38 9.14 -13.53
CA HIS A 269 -8.91 9.16 -13.50
C HIS A 269 -8.27 8.17 -14.50
N CYS A 270 -8.93 7.90 -15.64
CA CYS A 270 -8.39 7.03 -16.68
C CYS A 270 -7.13 7.62 -17.32
N GLY A 271 -6.00 6.90 -17.24
CA GLY A 271 -4.73 7.32 -17.81
C GLY A 271 -4.77 7.51 -19.33
N GLY A 272 -5.56 6.70 -20.05
CA GLY A 272 -5.76 6.83 -21.50
C GLY A 272 -6.47 8.13 -21.88
N VAL A 273 -7.56 8.47 -21.17
CA VAL A 273 -8.30 9.73 -21.40
C VAL A 273 -7.47 10.94 -21.00
N ALA A 274 -6.79 10.90 -19.86
CA ALA A 274 -5.89 11.96 -19.43
C ALA A 274 -4.76 12.20 -20.44
N THR A 275 -4.17 11.13 -20.98
CA THR A 275 -3.14 11.22 -22.02
C THR A 275 -3.71 11.85 -23.31
N ALA A 276 -4.91 11.45 -23.72
CA ALA A 276 -5.57 12.00 -24.90
C ALA A 276 -5.92 13.49 -24.77
N TYR A 277 -6.34 13.92 -23.57
CA TYR A 277 -6.59 15.33 -23.25
C TYR A 277 -5.30 16.16 -23.18
N SER A 278 -4.19 15.53 -22.79
CA SER A 278 -2.89 16.19 -22.77
C SER A 278 -2.40 16.55 -24.18
N ARG A 279 -1.52 17.56 -24.26
CA ARG A 279 -0.82 17.93 -25.50
C ARG A 279 0.47 17.14 -25.73
N LYS A 280 0.74 16.10 -24.93
CA LYS A 280 1.96 15.30 -25.04
C LYS A 280 1.82 14.28 -26.16
N GLN A 281 2.89 14.08 -26.92
CA GLN A 281 3.00 13.01 -27.90
C GLN A 281 3.60 11.78 -27.22
N VAL A 282 2.94 10.64 -27.34
CA VAL A 282 3.29 9.37 -26.68
C VAL A 282 3.53 8.22 -27.67
N GLY A 283 3.50 8.49 -28.97
CA GLY A 283 3.96 7.57 -30.02
C GLY A 283 2.82 6.85 -30.73
N LEU A 284 2.95 5.54 -30.98
CA LEU A 284 1.97 4.77 -31.76
C LEU A 284 0.54 4.86 -31.19
N ILE A 285 0.44 4.87 -29.86
CA ILE A 285 -0.82 4.94 -29.12
C ILE A 285 -1.59 6.25 -29.39
N ASP A 286 -0.93 7.32 -29.84
CA ASP A 286 -1.62 8.55 -30.22
C ASP A 286 -2.65 8.31 -31.33
N ASN A 287 -2.42 7.35 -32.22
CA ASN A 287 -3.39 6.99 -33.27
C ASN A 287 -4.65 6.36 -32.67
N TRP A 288 -4.52 5.57 -31.61
CA TRP A 288 -5.66 5.04 -30.86
C TRP A 288 -6.37 6.13 -30.07
N LEU A 289 -5.61 7.00 -29.39
CA LEU A 289 -6.15 8.09 -28.58
C LEU A 289 -6.82 9.20 -29.41
N ARG A 290 -6.61 9.25 -30.73
CA ARG A 290 -7.36 10.14 -31.63
C ARG A 290 -8.87 9.94 -31.53
N ASN A 291 -9.34 8.71 -31.30
CA ASN A 291 -10.76 8.45 -31.10
C ASN A 291 -11.33 9.29 -29.94
N ILE A 292 -10.59 9.42 -28.84
CA ILE A 292 -10.98 10.22 -27.67
C ILE A 292 -10.83 11.72 -27.97
N LYS A 293 -9.81 12.12 -28.73
CA LYS A 293 -9.64 13.52 -29.18
C LYS A 293 -10.79 13.98 -30.07
N ASP A 294 -11.34 13.08 -30.90
CA ASP A 294 -12.55 13.36 -31.67
C ASP A 294 -13.77 13.54 -30.78
N VAL A 295 -13.93 12.71 -29.74
CA VAL A 295 -14.98 12.91 -28.71
C VAL A 295 -14.81 14.26 -28.01
N TYR A 296 -13.60 14.63 -27.60
CA TYR A 296 -13.34 15.95 -27.02
C TYR A 296 -13.73 17.07 -28.00
N ARG A 297 -13.30 16.99 -29.27
CA ARG A 297 -13.60 17.99 -30.30
C ARG A 297 -15.10 18.19 -30.52
N LEU A 298 -15.88 17.10 -30.49
CA LEU A 298 -17.33 17.15 -30.67
C LEU A 298 -18.07 17.75 -29.46
N ASN A 299 -17.46 17.71 -28.27
CA ASN A 299 -18.07 18.16 -27.03
C ASN A 299 -17.25 19.29 -26.36
N GLU A 300 -16.43 20.01 -27.13
CA GLU A 300 -15.42 20.94 -26.60
C GLU A 300 -16.04 22.03 -25.73
N ALA A 301 -17.18 22.60 -26.16
CA ALA A 301 -17.88 23.64 -25.43
C ALA A 301 -18.39 23.16 -24.06
N GLU A 302 -18.84 21.91 -23.97
CA GLU A 302 -19.37 21.35 -22.74
C GLU A 302 -18.27 20.88 -21.81
N VAL A 303 -17.26 20.20 -22.34
CA VAL A 303 -16.08 19.80 -21.55
C VAL A 303 -15.42 21.06 -20.96
N ASN A 304 -15.22 22.12 -21.73
CA ASN A 304 -14.57 23.34 -21.25
C ASN A 304 -15.49 24.32 -20.50
N ALA A 305 -16.73 23.95 -20.20
CA ALA A 305 -17.66 24.81 -19.47
C ALA A 305 -17.17 25.09 -18.03
N THR A 306 -16.51 24.12 -17.41
CA THR A 306 -15.84 24.27 -16.12
C THR A 306 -14.38 24.71 -16.28
N LYS A 307 -13.84 25.37 -15.25
CA LYS A 307 -12.42 25.73 -15.16
C LYS A 307 -11.58 24.67 -14.43
N ASP A 308 -12.23 23.70 -13.77
CA ASP A 308 -11.55 22.63 -13.05
C ASP A 308 -11.13 21.53 -14.04
N ASP A 309 -9.83 21.30 -14.16
CA ASP A 309 -9.29 20.29 -15.08
C ASP A 309 -9.68 18.86 -14.69
N ASP A 310 -9.94 18.57 -13.41
CA ASP A 310 -10.43 17.25 -13.01
C ASP A 310 -11.86 17.03 -13.49
N GLU A 311 -12.74 18.00 -13.27
CA GLU A 311 -14.12 17.95 -13.77
C GLU A 311 -14.17 17.83 -15.30
N ARG A 312 -13.25 18.48 -16.02
CA ARG A 312 -13.11 18.32 -17.49
C ARG A 312 -12.78 16.89 -17.87
N LEU A 313 -11.83 16.27 -17.19
CA LEU A 313 -11.43 14.89 -17.45
C LEU A 313 -12.56 13.92 -17.11
N ARG A 314 -13.26 14.13 -16.00
CA ARG A 314 -14.45 13.34 -15.62
C ARG A 314 -15.52 13.42 -16.70
N ARG A 315 -15.83 14.62 -17.18
CA ARG A 315 -16.81 14.82 -18.27
C ARG A 315 -16.38 14.17 -19.58
N LEU A 316 -15.09 14.22 -19.91
CA LEU A 316 -14.56 13.55 -21.10
C LEU A 316 -14.62 12.02 -20.98
N VAL A 317 -14.40 11.45 -19.79
CA VAL A 317 -14.60 10.01 -19.53
C VAL A 317 -16.04 9.60 -19.79
N GLU A 318 -17.01 10.36 -19.26
CA GLU A 318 -18.43 10.12 -19.46
C GLU A 318 -18.81 10.14 -20.96
N PHE A 319 -18.37 11.19 -21.67
CA PHE A 319 -18.60 11.27 -23.12
C PHE A 319 -17.95 10.12 -23.87
N ASN A 320 -16.73 9.74 -23.52
CA ASN A 320 -16.06 8.62 -24.18
C ASN A 320 -16.83 7.30 -24.00
N ALA A 321 -17.39 7.04 -22.82
CA ALA A 321 -18.26 5.88 -22.59
C ALA A 321 -19.54 5.95 -23.44
N ILE A 322 -20.19 7.13 -23.49
CA ILE A 322 -21.41 7.34 -24.27
C ILE A 322 -21.16 7.13 -25.77
N TYR A 323 -20.14 7.77 -26.34
CA TYR A 323 -19.82 7.66 -27.76
C TYR A 323 -19.40 6.24 -28.14
N SER A 324 -18.65 5.55 -27.27
CA SER A 324 -18.32 4.14 -27.47
C SER A 324 -19.56 3.25 -27.43
N ALA A 325 -20.50 3.48 -26.51
CA ALA A 325 -21.79 2.77 -26.49
C ALA A 325 -22.64 3.06 -27.73
N GLN A 326 -22.65 4.31 -28.22
CA GLN A 326 -23.31 4.65 -29.49
C GLN A 326 -22.66 3.91 -30.67
N ASN A 327 -21.34 3.79 -30.69
CA ASN A 327 -20.64 3.02 -31.72
C ASN A 327 -21.04 1.54 -31.69
N VAL A 328 -21.20 0.95 -30.49
CA VAL A 328 -21.76 -0.40 -30.32
C VAL A 328 -23.15 -0.48 -30.94
N CYS A 329 -24.05 0.46 -30.62
CA CYS A 329 -25.40 0.52 -31.19
C CYS A 329 -25.40 0.60 -32.72
N HIS A 330 -24.43 1.29 -33.32
CA HIS A 330 -24.34 1.46 -34.78
C HIS A 330 -23.66 0.29 -35.50
N THR A 331 -23.16 -0.73 -34.79
CA THR A 331 -22.61 -1.92 -35.44
C THR A 331 -23.71 -2.70 -36.18
N THR A 332 -23.34 -3.31 -37.31
CA THR A 332 -24.23 -4.24 -38.02
C THR A 332 -24.68 -5.38 -37.11
N ILE A 333 -23.81 -5.86 -36.22
CA ILE A 333 -24.06 -6.92 -35.25
C ILE A 333 -25.26 -6.60 -34.36
N VAL A 334 -25.27 -5.42 -33.73
CA VAL A 334 -26.35 -4.99 -32.83
C VAL A 334 -27.61 -4.64 -33.61
N GLN A 335 -27.48 -3.96 -34.74
CA GLN A 335 -28.61 -3.63 -35.61
C GLN A 335 -29.33 -4.89 -36.11
N ASP A 336 -28.58 -5.92 -36.51
CA ASP A 336 -29.14 -7.19 -36.95
C ASP A 336 -29.75 -7.98 -35.79
N ALA A 337 -29.23 -7.84 -34.56
CA ALA A 337 -29.81 -8.41 -33.35
C ALA A 337 -31.17 -7.81 -33.01
N TRP A 338 -31.29 -6.49 -33.06
CA TRP A 338 -32.57 -5.81 -32.86
C TRP A 338 -33.55 -6.11 -33.99
N ARG A 339 -33.11 -6.14 -35.25
CA ARG A 339 -33.98 -6.45 -36.40
C ARG A 339 -34.60 -7.84 -36.31
N ARG A 340 -33.87 -8.83 -35.77
CA ARG A 340 -34.38 -10.19 -35.53
C ARG A 340 -35.17 -10.35 -34.22
N GLY A 341 -35.39 -9.27 -33.47
CA GLY A 341 -36.15 -9.27 -32.22
C GLY A 341 -35.41 -9.89 -31.03
N GLN A 342 -34.07 -10.00 -31.08
CA GLN A 342 -33.29 -10.45 -29.92
C GLN A 342 -33.34 -9.36 -28.84
N HIS A 343 -33.65 -9.75 -27.59
CA HIS A 343 -33.59 -8.85 -26.46
C HIS A 343 -32.13 -8.48 -26.16
N LEU A 344 -31.78 -7.22 -26.37
CA LEU A 344 -30.43 -6.72 -26.20
C LEU A 344 -30.47 -5.24 -25.80
N THR A 345 -29.81 -4.89 -24.71
CA THR A 345 -29.72 -3.50 -24.22
C THR A 345 -28.26 -3.08 -24.09
N ILE A 346 -27.95 -1.85 -24.50
CA ILE A 346 -26.61 -1.27 -24.45
C ILE A 346 -26.60 -0.15 -23.41
N HIS A 347 -25.58 -0.17 -22.54
CA HIS A 347 -25.42 0.74 -21.41
C HIS A 347 -24.08 1.46 -21.51
N ALA A 348 -24.07 2.74 -21.17
CA ALA A 348 -22.85 3.52 -20.96
C ALA A 348 -22.73 3.84 -19.47
N TRP A 349 -21.75 3.26 -18.80
CA TRP A 349 -21.51 3.45 -17.36
C TRP A 349 -20.15 4.11 -17.13
N VAL A 350 -19.99 4.69 -15.95
CA VAL A 350 -18.71 5.13 -15.41
C VAL A 350 -18.67 4.75 -13.93
N HIS A 351 -17.56 4.18 -13.47
CA HIS A 351 -17.32 3.92 -12.05
C HIS A 351 -16.22 4.82 -11.49
N ASP A 352 -16.31 5.16 -10.20
CA ASP A 352 -15.25 5.87 -9.49
C ASP A 352 -14.52 4.93 -8.56
N ILE A 353 -13.24 4.69 -8.84
CA ILE A 353 -12.44 3.81 -7.98
C ILE A 353 -12.31 4.40 -6.56
N ALA A 354 -12.53 5.71 -6.38
CA ALA A 354 -12.45 6.37 -5.09
C ALA A 354 -13.56 5.94 -4.11
N ASP A 355 -14.76 5.63 -4.58
CA ASP A 355 -15.91 5.29 -3.73
C ASP A 355 -16.68 4.01 -4.13
N GLY A 356 -16.33 3.40 -5.27
CA GLY A 356 -16.88 2.12 -5.76
C GLY A 356 -17.88 2.30 -6.88
#